data_AF-A0A0E0HUK6-F1
#
_entry.id   AF-A0A0E0HUK6-F1
#
_cell.length_a   1.000
_cell.length_b   1.000
_cell.length_c   1.000
_cell.angle_alpha   90.00
_cell.angle_beta   90.00
_cell.angle_gamma   90.00
#
_symmetry.space_group_name_H-M   'P 1'
#
loop_
_entity.id
_entity.type
_entity.pdbx_description
1 polymer ?
#
loop_
_entity_poly.entity_id
_entity_poly.type
_entity_poly.pdbx_seq_one_letter_code
_entity_poly.pdbx_strand_id
1 'polypeptide(L)'
;MKDFFLASAHLELKMHEEALKRYERLMGVFRCSDYIQAQIATVQYSMRDLDEADMIFEELLRTDPFRVDSMDVYSNLLYAKESSTALSFLAHRVFLTDKYRPESCCIIANYYSLKGQHENQFCTFKEH
;
A
#
# COMPACT_ATOMS: atom_id res chain seq x y z
N MET A 1 14.40 -17.50 10.26
CA MET A 1 13.06 -17.29 10.87
C MET A 1 13.06 -16.17 11.91
N LYS A 2 14.05 -16.12 12.84
CA LYS A 2 14.20 -15.01 13.81
C LYS A 2 14.24 -13.61 13.16
N ASP A 3 14.91 -13.47 12.01
CA ASP A 3 15.05 -12.17 11.35
C ASP A 3 13.74 -11.60 10.79
N PHE A 4 12.82 -12.45 10.32
CA PHE A 4 11.48 -12.01 9.88
C PHE A 4 10.69 -11.42 11.04
N PHE A 5 10.67 -12.14 12.17
CA PHE A 5 10.01 -11.68 13.39
C PHE A 5 10.64 -10.40 13.95
N LEU A 6 11.97 -10.30 13.94
CA LEU A 6 12.64 -9.07 14.38
C LEU A 6 12.34 -7.89 13.46
N ALA A 7 12.29 -8.10 12.14
CA ALA A 7 11.98 -7.03 11.20
C ALA A 7 10.52 -6.54 11.37
N SER A 8 9.56 -7.45 11.55
CA SER A 8 8.16 -7.10 11.81
C SER A 8 8.02 -6.39 13.17
N ALA A 9 8.69 -6.87 14.21
CA ALA A 9 8.68 -6.23 15.51
C ALA A 9 9.26 -4.81 15.48
N HIS A 10 10.37 -4.58 14.75
CA HIS A 10 10.92 -3.23 14.60
C HIS A 10 9.95 -2.29 13.86
N LEU A 11 9.24 -2.78 12.84
CA LEU A 11 8.23 -2.00 12.13
C LEU A 11 7.09 -1.59 13.07
N GLU A 12 6.59 -2.52 13.88
CA GLU A 12 5.55 -2.25 14.90
C GLU A 12 6.04 -1.27 15.98
N LEU A 13 7.31 -1.37 16.37
CA LEU A 13 7.96 -0.45 17.32
C LEU A 13 8.35 0.90 16.71
N LYS A 14 8.01 1.16 15.44
CA LYS A 14 8.35 2.39 14.69
C LYS A 14 9.86 2.64 14.54
N MET A 15 10.66 1.58 14.65
CA MET A 15 12.10 1.57 14.39
C MET A 15 12.32 1.34 12.89
N HIS A 16 11.91 2.32 12.07
CA HIS A 16 11.77 2.16 10.62
C HIS A 16 13.13 1.92 9.92
N GLU A 17 14.19 2.61 10.35
CA GLU A 17 15.53 2.41 9.77
C GLU A 17 16.09 1.01 10.08
N GLU A 18 15.90 0.53 11.30
CA GLU A 18 16.32 -0.81 11.71
C GLU A 18 15.48 -1.89 11.03
N ALA A 19 14.17 -1.68 10.88
CA ALA A 19 13.30 -2.55 10.11
C ALA A 19 13.77 -2.65 8.65
N LEU A 20 14.03 -1.52 8.00
CA LEU A 20 14.49 -1.45 6.61
C LEU A 20 15.80 -2.22 6.41
N LYS A 21 16.82 -1.93 7.22
CA LYS A 21 18.12 -2.64 7.15
C LYS A 21 17.98 -4.15 7.28
N ARG A 22 17.04 -4.61 8.11
CA ARG A 22 16.77 -6.05 8.29
C ARG A 22 16.04 -6.64 7.09
N TYR A 23 15.06 -5.95 6.54
CA TYR A 23 14.35 -6.39 5.34
C TYR A 23 15.26 -6.39 4.10
N GLU A 24 16.13 -5.39 3.91
CA GLU A 24 17.13 -5.38 2.84
C GLU A 24 18.10 -6.56 2.93
N ARG A 25 18.57 -6.88 4.15
CA ARG A 25 19.40 -8.06 4.37
C ARG A 25 18.66 -9.36 4.01
N LEU A 26 17.38 -9.46 4.38
CA LEU A 26 16.54 -10.59 4.02
C LEU A 26 16.31 -10.66 2.50
N MET A 27 16.14 -9.53 1.82
CA MET A 27 16.04 -9.45 0.37
C MET A 27 17.30 -9.99 -0.33
N GLY A 28 18.48 -9.70 0.22
CA GLY A 28 19.75 -10.25 -0.29
C GLY A 28 19.80 -11.78 -0.27
N VAL A 29 19.10 -12.42 0.67
CA VAL A 29 19.00 -13.88 0.80
C VAL A 29 17.82 -14.44 -0.02
N PHE A 30 16.68 -13.76 0.02
CA PHE A 30 15.42 -14.12 -0.64
C PHE A 30 15.08 -13.11 -1.73
N ARG A 31 15.87 -13.12 -2.81
CA ARG A 31 15.85 -12.09 -3.87
C ARG A 31 14.54 -11.88 -4.64
N CYS A 32 13.56 -12.76 -4.48
CA CYS A 32 12.28 -12.72 -5.21
C CYS A 32 11.10 -12.94 -4.27
N SER A 33 11.19 -12.45 -3.03
CA SER A 33 10.09 -12.58 -2.09
C SER A 33 9.18 -11.35 -2.13
N ASP A 34 8.03 -11.51 -2.76
CA ASP A 34 6.98 -10.47 -2.83
C ASP A 34 6.57 -9.98 -1.43
N TYR A 35 6.59 -10.89 -0.44
CA TYR A 35 6.32 -10.53 0.95
C TYR A 35 7.35 -9.52 1.48
N ILE A 36 8.65 -9.77 1.29
CA ILE A 36 9.70 -8.86 1.77
C ILE A 36 9.60 -7.53 1.04
N GLN A 37 9.32 -7.53 -0.27
CA GLN A 37 9.13 -6.30 -1.05
C GLN A 37 7.95 -5.49 -0.53
N ALA A 38 6.82 -6.13 -0.22
CA ALA A 38 5.65 -5.46 0.36
C ALA A 38 5.96 -4.87 1.75
N GLN A 39 6.75 -5.56 2.57
CA GLN A 39 7.17 -5.05 3.88
C GLN A 39 8.12 -3.84 3.74
N ILE A 40 9.06 -3.86 2.79
CA ILE A 40 9.92 -2.71 2.49
C ILE A 40 9.07 -1.52 2.06
N ALA A 41 8.12 -1.70 1.14
CA ALA A 41 7.23 -0.63 0.70
C ALA A 41 6.40 -0.05 1.87
N THR A 42 5.94 -0.91 2.78
CA THR A 42 5.22 -0.49 4.01
C THR A 42 6.11 0.34 4.94
N VAL A 43 7.39 -0.02 5.08
CA VAL A 43 8.37 0.75 5.85
C VAL A 43 8.62 2.10 5.19
N GLN A 44 8.82 2.14 3.87
CA GLN A 44 9.03 3.38 3.11
C GLN A 44 7.83 4.33 3.22
N TYR A 45 6.62 3.80 3.07
CA TYR A 45 5.38 4.55 3.31
C TYR A 45 5.33 5.14 4.72
N SER A 46 5.71 4.36 5.73
CA SER A 46 5.78 4.82 7.13
C SER A 46 6.83 5.92 7.34
N MET A 47 7.92 5.88 6.58
CA MET A 47 8.98 6.90 6.56
C MET A 47 8.60 8.16 5.75
N ARG A 48 7.38 8.22 5.19
CA ARG A 48 6.87 9.29 4.31
C ARG A 48 7.55 9.35 2.93
N ASP A 49 8.29 8.32 2.54
CA ASP A 49 8.81 8.19 1.18
C ASP A 49 7.73 7.55 0.29
N LEU A 50 6.81 8.40 -0.17
CA LEU A 50 5.64 7.95 -0.92
C LEU A 50 5.99 7.50 -2.34
N ASP A 51 7.04 8.06 -2.94
CA ASP A 51 7.39 7.75 -4.33
C ASP A 51 8.13 6.41 -4.44
N GLU A 52 9.06 6.14 -3.52
CA GLU A 52 9.72 4.84 -3.46
C GLU A 52 8.71 3.72 -3.13
N ALA A 53 7.82 3.97 -2.18
CA ALA A 53 6.78 3.02 -1.82
C ALA A 53 5.82 2.74 -3.00
N ASP A 54 5.40 3.77 -3.74
CA ASP A 54 4.54 3.63 -4.94
C ASP A 54 5.21 2.75 -5.99
N MET A 55 6.48 3.03 -6.31
CA MET A 55 7.25 2.28 -7.31
C MET A 55 7.35 0.78 -6.97
N ILE A 56 7.59 0.45 -5.69
CA ILE A 56 7.67 -0.95 -5.24
C ILE A 56 6.28 -1.63 -5.31
N PHE A 57 5.21 -0.94 -4.91
CA PHE A 57 3.85 -1.50 -5.00
C PHE A 57 3.39 -1.70 -6.45
N GLU A 58 3.73 -0.79 -7.36
CA GLU A 58 3.48 -0.98 -8.79
C GLU A 58 4.23 -2.19 -9.34
N GLU A 59 5.50 -2.37 -8.96
CA GLU A 59 6.27 -3.55 -9.37
C GLU A 59 5.67 -4.86 -8.84
N LEU A 60 5.21 -4.86 -7.60
CA LEU A 60 4.49 -5.99 -7.01
C LEU A 60 3.21 -6.31 -7.78
N LEU A 61 2.39 -5.31 -8.10
CA LEU A 61 1.15 -5.49 -8.88
C LEU A 61 1.38 -5.89 -10.33
N ARG A 62 2.55 -5.55 -10.89
CA ARG A 62 2.98 -5.98 -12.22
C ARG A 62 3.43 -7.45 -12.22
N THR A 63 4.08 -7.87 -11.15
CA THR A 63 4.63 -9.24 -11.00
C THR A 63 3.53 -10.23 -10.60
N ASP A 64 2.68 -9.86 -9.65
CA ASP A 64 1.51 -10.64 -9.23
C ASP A 64 0.23 -9.79 -9.33
N PRO A 65 -0.47 -9.84 -10.47
CA PRO A 65 -1.65 -9.02 -10.69
C PRO A 65 -2.86 -9.35 -9.81
N PHE A 66 -2.89 -10.53 -9.20
CA PHE A 66 -4.00 -11.00 -8.37
C PHE A 66 -3.71 -10.88 -6.87
N ARG A 67 -2.55 -10.33 -6.50
CA ARG A 67 -2.20 -10.07 -5.11
C ARG A 67 -3.20 -9.13 -4.44
N VAL A 68 -3.74 -9.58 -3.31
CA VAL A 68 -4.57 -8.75 -2.40
C VAL A 68 -3.80 -8.40 -1.12
N ASP A 69 -2.80 -9.20 -0.76
CA ASP A 69 -2.04 -9.04 0.47
C ASP A 69 -1.23 -7.73 0.45
N SER A 70 -1.37 -6.93 1.52
CA SER A 70 -0.72 -5.62 1.71
C SER A 70 -1.16 -4.52 0.73
N MET A 71 -2.20 -4.75 -0.08
CA MET A 71 -2.75 -3.74 -0.99
C MET A 71 -3.64 -2.71 -0.30
N ASP A 72 -4.09 -2.99 0.92
CA ASP A 72 -4.71 -2.02 1.82
C ASP A 72 -3.74 -0.87 2.13
N VAL A 73 -2.47 -1.18 2.43
CA VAL A 73 -1.41 -0.18 2.61
C VAL A 73 -1.20 0.63 1.34
N TYR A 74 -1.18 -0.02 0.18
CA TYR A 74 -1.04 0.69 -1.09
C TYR A 74 -2.22 1.64 -1.36
N SER A 75 -3.45 1.23 -1.03
CA SER A 75 -4.61 2.12 -1.16
C SER A 75 -4.54 3.34 -0.25
N ASN A 76 -3.99 3.20 0.96
CA ASN A 76 -3.74 4.34 1.86
C ASN A 76 -2.70 5.29 1.27
N LEU A 77 -1.65 4.76 0.64
CA LEU A 77 -0.66 5.56 -0.09
C LEU A 77 -1.31 6.34 -1.24
N LEU A 78 -2.08 5.66 -2.09
CA LEU A 78 -2.78 6.30 -3.21
C LEU A 78 -3.78 7.35 -2.75
N TYR A 79 -4.48 7.10 -1.65
CA TYR A 79 -5.36 8.06 -1.00
C TYR A 79 -4.59 9.29 -0.51
N ALA A 80 -3.44 9.10 0.14
CA ALA A 80 -2.57 10.19 0.60
C ALA A 80 -1.97 11.02 -0.56
N LYS A 81 -1.74 10.39 -1.73
CA LYS A 81 -1.35 11.07 -2.97
C LYS A 81 -2.53 11.67 -3.75
N GLU A 82 -3.77 11.55 -3.25
CA GLU A 82 -5.00 11.95 -3.94
C GLU A 82 -5.15 11.36 -5.35
N SER A 83 -4.58 10.17 -5.59
CA SER A 83 -4.58 9.52 -6.91
C SER A 83 -5.86 8.73 -7.16
N SER A 84 -6.94 9.44 -7.49
CA SER A 84 -8.27 8.85 -7.74
C SER A 84 -8.26 7.79 -8.85
N THR A 85 -7.50 8.03 -9.92
CA THR A 85 -7.41 7.11 -11.05
C THR A 85 -6.80 5.76 -10.64
N ALA A 86 -5.60 5.77 -10.05
CA ALA A 86 -4.93 4.54 -9.62
C ALA A 86 -5.74 3.79 -8.55
N LEU A 87 -6.35 4.53 -7.61
CA LEU A 87 -7.18 3.95 -6.56
C LEU A 87 -8.45 3.29 -7.13
N SER A 88 -9.05 3.87 -8.17
CA SER A 88 -10.19 3.26 -8.87
C SER A 88 -9.83 1.96 -9.57
N PHE A 89 -8.66 1.91 -10.22
CA PHE A 89 -8.16 0.70 -10.86
C PHE A 89 -7.88 -0.39 -9.83
N LEU A 90 -7.24 -0.04 -8.71
CA LEU A 90 -6.96 -0.98 -7.62
C LEU A 90 -8.27 -1.54 -7.03
N ALA A 91 -9.24 -0.67 -6.73
CA ALA A 91 -10.54 -1.07 -6.19
C ALA A 91 -11.30 -2.01 -7.13
N HIS A 92 -11.31 -1.71 -8.44
CA HIS A 92 -11.94 -2.58 -9.42
C HIS A 92 -11.26 -3.95 -9.50
N ARG A 93 -9.93 -3.99 -9.47
CA ARG A 93 -9.15 -5.24 -9.50
C ARG A 93 -9.46 -6.13 -8.29
N VAL A 94 -9.35 -5.60 -7.07
CA VAL A 94 -9.59 -6.41 -5.86
C VAL A 94 -11.04 -6.87 -5.74
N PHE A 95 -11.98 -6.09 -6.27
CA PHE A 95 -13.39 -6.49 -6.36
C PHE A 95 -13.59 -7.72 -7.25
N LEU A 96 -12.85 -7.81 -8.37
CA LEU A 96 -12.89 -8.96 -9.28
C LEU A 96 -12.14 -10.17 -8.73
N THR A 97 -11.06 -9.96 -7.97
CA THR A 97 -10.26 -11.04 -7.39
C THR A 97 -10.95 -11.68 -6.17
N ASP A 98 -11.19 -10.90 -5.12
CA ASP A 98 -11.83 -11.38 -3.88
C ASP A 98 -12.40 -10.19 -3.08
N LYS A 99 -13.70 -9.92 -3.26
CA LYS A 99 -14.36 -8.77 -2.63
C LYS A 99 -14.61 -8.92 -1.12
N TYR A 100 -14.47 -10.12 -0.54
CA TYR A 100 -14.86 -10.36 0.85
C TYR A 100 -13.68 -10.34 1.82
N ARG A 101 -12.47 -10.20 1.29
CA ARG A 101 -11.27 -9.98 2.09
C ARG A 101 -11.29 -8.62 2.78
N PRO A 102 -10.78 -8.55 4.03
CA PRO A 102 -10.73 -7.29 4.77
C PRO A 102 -9.92 -6.22 4.03
N GLU A 103 -8.83 -6.61 3.36
CA GLU A 103 -8.01 -5.70 2.56
C GLU A 103 -8.83 -5.09 1.41
N SER A 104 -9.58 -5.90 0.67
CA SER A 104 -10.46 -5.45 -0.41
C SER A 104 -11.53 -4.47 0.07
N CYS A 105 -12.12 -4.73 1.23
CA CYS A 105 -13.07 -3.81 1.86
C CYS A 105 -12.44 -2.45 2.18
N CYS A 106 -11.23 -2.44 2.75
CA CYS A 106 -10.49 -1.21 3.04
C CYS A 106 -10.18 -0.41 1.76
N ILE A 107 -9.72 -1.08 0.70
CA ILE A 107 -9.40 -0.46 -0.59
C ILE A 107 -10.65 0.21 -1.19
N ILE A 108 -11.78 -0.50 -1.20
CA ILE A 108 -13.05 0.02 -1.72
C ILE A 108 -13.54 1.20 -0.89
N ALA A 109 -13.42 1.14 0.43
CA ALA A 109 -13.78 2.24 1.32
C ALA A 109 -12.93 3.50 1.04
N ASN A 110 -11.61 3.34 0.89
CA ASN A 110 -10.70 4.43 0.53
C ASN A 110 -11.07 5.06 -0.82
N TYR A 111 -11.41 4.25 -1.82
CA TYR A 111 -11.85 4.74 -3.13
C TYR A 111 -13.10 5.62 -3.03
N TYR A 112 -14.16 5.14 -2.36
CA TYR A 112 -15.38 5.93 -2.21
C TYR A 112 -15.20 7.16 -1.33
N SER A 113 -14.32 7.10 -0.33
CA SER A 113 -13.98 8.25 0.51
C SER A 113 -13.34 9.37 -0.31
N LEU A 114 -12.35 9.04 -1.15
CA LEU A 114 -11.69 10.01 -2.03
C LEU A 114 -12.66 10.57 -3.08
N LYS A 115 -13.49 9.72 -3.69
CA LYS A 115 -14.50 10.15 -4.66
C LYS A 115 -15.52 11.12 -4.04
N GLY A 116 -15.99 10.84 -2.82
CA GLY A 116 -16.92 11.72 -2.12
C GLY A 116 -16.33 13.08 -1.72
N GLN A 117 -15.03 13.15 -1.45
CA GLN A 117 -14.34 14.43 -1.22
C GLN A 117 -14.31 15.30 -2.46
N HIS A 118 -14.04 14.72 -3.63
CA HIS A 118 -14.10 15.44 -4.89
C HIS A 118 -15.52 15.94 -5.18
N GLU A 119 -16.55 15.09 -5.03
CA GLU A 119 -17.96 15.49 -5.23
C GLU A 119 -18.37 16.64 -4.29
N ASN A 120 -17.95 16.61 -3.02
CA ASN A 120 -18.20 17.70 -2.07
C ASN A 120 -17.48 19.00 -2.44
N GLN A 121 -16.23 18.94 -2.90
CA GLN A 121 -15.48 20.14 -3.34
C GLN A 121 -16.15 20.82 -4.54
N PHE A 122 -16.70 20.07 -5.50
CA PHE A 122 -17.42 20.65 -6.64
C PHE A 122 -18.73 21.33 -6.23
N CYS A 123 -19.38 20.86 -5.16
CA CYS A 123 -20.55 21.52 -4.60
C CYS A 123 -20.20 22.83 -3.88
N THR A 124 -19.07 22.90 -3.17
CA THR A 124 -18.64 24.14 -2.48
C THR A 124 -18.16 25.23 -3.44
N PHE A 125 -17.76 24.88 -4.67
CA PHE A 125 -17.29 25.84 -5.66
C PHE A 125 -18.42 26.62 -6.38
N LYS A 126 -19.69 26.32 -6.08
CA LYS A 126 -20.87 27.00 -6.68
C LYS A 126 -21.48 28.11 -5.84
N GLU A 127 -20.89 28.45 -4.69
CA GLU A 127 -21.40 29.52 -3.81
C GLU A 127 -20.39 30.66 -3.60
N HIS A 128 -19.84 31.23 -4.69
CA HIS A 128 -19.20 32.56 -4.68
C HIS A 128 -19.69 33.39 -5.87
#